data_AF-A0AAX1WXI9-F1
#
_entry.id   AF-A0AAX1WXI9-F1
#
_cell.length_a   1.000
_cell.length_b   1.000
_cell.length_c   1.000
_cell.angle_alpha   90.00
_cell.angle_beta   90.00
_cell.angle_gamma   90.00
#
_symmetry.space_group_name_H-M   'P 1'
#
loop_
_entity.id
_entity.type
_entity.pdbx_description
1 polymer ?
#
loop_
_entity_poly.entity_id
_entity_poly.type
_entity_poly.pdbx_seq_one_letter_code
_entity_poly.pdbx_strand_id
1 'polypeptide(L)'
;MRTTFSLAAIGMLVAALGAPAFAGDRDHQDRRHPRERAMVTRCNDNAGQGMQAISNNASAQERAHGWQYFSDPAACRAVVISPQGDYYFSRGRGLRWVAAAQTEV
;
A
#
# COMPACT_ATOMS: atom_id res chain seq x y z
N MET A 1 -13.48 30.48 40.64
CA MET A 1 -14.77 29.79 40.54
C MET A 1 -15.04 29.44 39.08
N ARG A 2 -15.20 28.14 38.81
CA ARG A 2 -15.96 27.49 37.71
C ARG A 2 -15.61 27.79 36.25
N THR A 3 -14.70 27.00 35.68
CA THR A 3 -14.66 26.72 34.23
C THR A 3 -15.42 25.41 33.96
N THR A 4 -16.52 25.53 33.23
CA THR A 4 -17.40 24.43 32.80
C THR A 4 -16.82 23.74 31.58
N PHE A 5 -16.49 22.45 31.69
CA PHE A 5 -16.18 21.60 30.54
C PHE A 5 -17.49 20.96 30.02
N SER A 6 -17.87 21.28 28.79
CA SER A 6 -19.02 20.68 28.11
C SER A 6 -18.65 19.30 27.55
N LEU A 7 -19.32 18.26 28.02
CA LEU A 7 -19.30 16.91 27.46
C LEU A 7 -20.00 16.91 26.08
N ALA A 8 -19.23 16.74 25.01
CA ALA A 8 -19.80 16.47 23.68
C ALA A 8 -20.18 14.98 23.58
N ALA A 9 -21.44 14.76 23.23
CA ALA A 9 -22.13 13.47 23.25
C ALA A 9 -21.52 12.43 22.29
N ILE A 10 -21.45 11.19 22.76
CA ILE A 10 -21.14 10.01 21.96
C ILE A 10 -22.41 9.64 21.18
N GLY A 11 -22.38 9.83 19.86
CA GLY A 11 -23.39 9.29 18.95
C GLY A 11 -22.95 7.94 18.41
N MET A 12 -23.54 6.84 18.91
CA MET A 12 -23.53 5.54 18.24
C MET A 12 -24.62 5.52 17.17
N LEU A 13 -24.32 5.14 15.92
CA LEU A 13 -25.37 4.69 15.00
C LEU A 13 -24.90 3.72 13.90
N VAL A 14 -25.37 2.48 14.07
CA VAL A 14 -25.80 1.44 13.10
C VAL A 14 -24.83 0.96 12.01
N ALA A 15 -24.41 -0.29 12.19
CA ALA A 15 -23.88 -1.15 11.14
C ALA A 15 -25.00 -1.51 10.14
N ALA A 16 -24.89 -1.01 8.91
CA ALA A 16 -25.62 -1.57 7.78
C ALA A 16 -24.89 -2.83 7.30
N LEU A 17 -25.43 -4.00 7.61
CA LEU A 17 -25.03 -5.27 7.00
C LEU A 17 -25.54 -5.31 5.56
N GLY A 18 -24.81 -4.66 4.66
CA GLY A 18 -24.93 -4.92 3.23
C GLY A 18 -24.24 -6.25 2.93
N ALA A 19 -25.01 -7.33 2.79
CA ALA A 19 -24.48 -8.58 2.26
C ALA A 19 -24.05 -8.35 0.80
N PRO A 20 -22.76 -8.53 0.43
CA PRO A 20 -22.46 -8.71 -0.97
C PRO A 20 -22.91 -10.13 -1.32
N ALA A 21 -24.02 -10.23 -2.05
CA ALA A 21 -24.30 -11.41 -2.84
C ALA A 21 -23.22 -11.48 -3.93
N PHE A 22 -22.06 -12.04 -3.59
CA PHE A 22 -21.10 -12.50 -4.57
C PHE A 22 -21.72 -13.71 -5.27
N ALA A 23 -22.49 -13.43 -6.32
CA ALA A 23 -22.82 -14.42 -7.33
C ALA A 23 -21.50 -15.03 -7.81
N GLY A 24 -21.32 -16.31 -7.51
CA GLY A 24 -20.18 -17.09 -7.96
C GLY A 24 -20.28 -17.30 -9.46
N ASP A 25 -19.23 -16.90 -10.16
CA ASP A 25 -18.65 -17.73 -11.20
C ASP A 25 -17.17 -17.38 -11.32
N ARG A 26 -16.33 -18.28 -10.83
CA ARG A 26 -14.89 -18.23 -11.10
C ARG A 26 -14.47 -19.63 -11.49
N ASP A 27 -14.94 -20.04 -12.66
CA ASP A 27 -14.15 -20.91 -13.50
C ASP A 27 -12.97 -20.09 -14.08
N HIS A 28 -11.96 -19.89 -13.24
CA HIS A 28 -10.67 -19.35 -13.65
C HIS A 28 -9.53 -20.18 -13.05
N GLN A 29 -9.63 -21.50 -13.28
CA GLN A 29 -8.47 -22.36 -13.25
C GLN A 29 -7.72 -22.19 -14.59
N ASP A 30 -6.40 -22.02 -14.50
CA ASP A 30 -5.42 -22.05 -15.59
C ASP A 30 -5.26 -20.85 -16.55
N ARG A 31 -5.26 -19.64 -16.01
CA ARG A 31 -4.51 -18.52 -16.64
C ARG A 31 -3.51 -17.86 -15.69
N ARG A 32 -2.64 -18.65 -15.06
CA ARG A 32 -1.38 -18.09 -14.52
C ARG A 32 -0.59 -17.53 -15.70
N HIS A 33 -0.50 -16.21 -15.79
CA HIS A 33 -0.12 -15.54 -17.01
C HIS A 33 1.36 -15.79 -17.32
N PRO A 34 1.73 -16.21 -18.54
CA PRO A 34 3.13 -16.29 -18.99
C PRO A 34 3.89 -14.97 -18.78
N ARG A 35 3.17 -13.84 -18.79
CA ARG A 35 3.71 -12.49 -18.51
C ARG A 35 4.32 -12.35 -17.12
N GLU A 36 3.72 -12.94 -16.10
CA GLU A 36 4.22 -12.84 -14.72
C GLU A 36 5.58 -13.54 -14.60
N ARG A 37 5.70 -14.74 -15.20
CA ARG A 37 6.96 -15.48 -15.27
C ARG A 37 8.00 -14.75 -16.12
N ALA A 38 7.60 -14.27 -17.30
CA ALA A 38 8.51 -13.57 -18.22
C ALA A 38 9.04 -12.24 -17.64
N MET A 39 8.24 -11.53 -16.84
CA MET A 39 8.70 -10.31 -16.16
C MET A 39 9.76 -10.65 -15.13
N VAL A 40 9.53 -11.66 -14.28
CA VAL A 40 10.50 -12.12 -13.28
C VAL A 40 11.83 -12.55 -13.92
N THR A 41 11.80 -13.18 -15.10
CA THR A 41 13.03 -13.65 -15.79
C THR A 41 13.98 -12.53 -16.25
N ARG A 42 13.52 -11.28 -16.42
CA ARG A 42 14.41 -10.15 -16.80
C ARG A 42 15.06 -9.43 -15.61
N CYS A 43 14.57 -9.66 -14.40
CA CYS A 43 14.97 -8.91 -13.24
C CYS A 43 16.23 -9.55 -12.62
N ASN A 44 17.29 -8.77 -12.43
CA ASN A 44 18.50 -9.25 -11.76
C ASN A 44 18.28 -9.24 -10.24
N ASP A 45 18.62 -10.33 -9.55
CA ASP A 45 18.48 -10.44 -8.10
C ASP A 45 19.59 -9.72 -7.29
N ASN A 46 20.45 -8.91 -7.93
CA ASN A 46 21.49 -8.16 -7.24
C ASN A 46 20.89 -7.07 -6.33
N ALA A 47 20.75 -7.41 -5.04
CA ALA A 47 20.17 -6.57 -4.02
C ALA A 47 21.26 -5.73 -3.34
N GLY A 48 21.31 -4.43 -3.64
CA GLY A 48 22.11 -3.54 -2.79
C GLY A 48 22.21 -2.09 -3.24
N GLN A 49 22.33 -1.82 -4.54
CA GLN A 49 22.80 -0.50 -5.00
C GLN A 49 21.91 0.20 -6.04
N GLY A 50 20.83 -0.45 -6.50
CA GLY A 50 19.99 0.10 -7.58
C GLY A 50 18.71 0.81 -7.14
N MET A 51 18.42 0.95 -5.84
CA MET A 51 17.22 1.66 -5.39
C MET A 51 17.37 3.15 -5.65
N GLN A 52 16.45 3.71 -6.44
CA GLN A 52 16.40 5.12 -6.78
C GLN A 52 15.11 5.72 -6.23
N ALA A 53 15.21 6.92 -5.65
CA ALA A 53 14.04 7.70 -5.27
C ALA A 53 13.30 8.19 -6.52
N ILE A 54 11.98 8.08 -6.51
CA ILE A 54 11.10 8.61 -7.56
C ILE A 54 10.44 9.86 -7.00
N SER A 55 10.61 10.99 -7.68
CA SER A 55 9.98 12.26 -7.29
C SER A 55 8.46 12.12 -7.28
N ASN A 56 7.85 12.48 -6.15
CA ASN A 56 6.42 12.59 -6.00
C ASN A 56 6.04 14.06 -5.83
N ASN A 57 5.40 14.64 -6.85
CA ASN A 57 5.00 16.05 -6.88
C ASN A 57 3.53 16.23 -6.48
N ALA A 58 2.94 15.27 -5.79
CA ALA A 58 1.57 15.36 -5.33
C ALA A 58 1.39 16.54 -4.36
N SER A 59 0.39 17.37 -4.63
CA SER A 59 -0.10 18.46 -3.79
C SER A 59 -0.91 17.95 -2.59
N ALA A 60 -1.09 18.77 -1.55
CA ALA A 60 -1.73 18.39 -0.29
C ALA A 60 -3.16 17.83 -0.44
N GLN A 61 -3.88 18.15 -1.51
CA GLN A 61 -5.22 17.68 -1.80
C GLN A 61 -5.25 16.31 -2.51
N GLU A 62 -4.11 15.84 -3.00
CA GLU A 62 -4.02 14.58 -3.73
C GLU A 62 -3.74 13.41 -2.79
N ARG A 63 -4.36 12.25 -3.07
CA ARG A 63 -4.20 11.06 -2.24
C ARG A 63 -2.75 10.55 -2.13
N ALA A 64 -1.93 10.88 -3.12
CA ALA A 64 -0.52 10.52 -3.16
C ALA A 64 0.36 11.48 -2.35
N HIS A 65 -0.19 12.56 -1.76
CA HIS A 65 0.59 13.48 -0.94
C HIS A 65 1.27 12.76 0.23
N GLY A 66 2.56 13.07 0.45
CA GLY A 66 3.37 12.50 1.53
C GLY A 66 3.84 11.06 1.31
N TRP A 67 3.42 10.39 0.24
CA TRP A 67 3.93 9.07 -0.10
C TRP A 67 5.34 9.17 -0.68
N GLN A 68 6.22 8.24 -0.29
CA GLN A 68 7.58 8.15 -0.81
C GLN A 68 7.73 6.88 -1.65
N TYR A 69 8.34 7.01 -2.82
CA TYR A 69 8.46 5.92 -3.79
C TYR A 69 9.93 5.69 -4.13
N PHE A 70 10.33 4.43 -4.14
CA PHE A 70 11.66 4.02 -4.56
C PHE A 70 11.54 2.80 -5.48
N SER A 71 12.38 2.74 -6.50
CA SER A 71 12.40 1.62 -7.44
C SER A 71 13.82 1.25 -7.83
N ASP A 72 14.06 -0.04 -7.99
CA ASP A 72 15.19 -0.56 -8.77
C ASP A 72 14.59 -1.25 -10.01
N PRO A 73 14.62 -0.57 -11.18
CA PRO A 73 14.08 -1.13 -12.41
C PRO A 73 14.82 -2.38 -12.88
N ALA A 74 16.13 -2.48 -12.63
CA ALA A 74 16.95 -3.61 -13.08
C ALA A 74 16.63 -4.89 -12.29
N ALA A 75 16.24 -4.74 -11.03
CA ALA A 75 15.81 -5.83 -10.16
C ALA A 75 14.27 -5.96 -10.04
N CYS A 76 13.51 -5.14 -10.77
CA CYS A 76 12.05 -5.06 -10.72
C CYS A 76 11.48 -5.04 -9.29
N ARG A 77 12.15 -4.33 -8.38
CA ARG A 77 11.68 -4.18 -7.01
C ARG A 77 11.33 -2.74 -6.73
N ALA A 78 10.34 -2.53 -5.88
CA ALA A 78 9.92 -1.20 -5.49
C ALA A 78 9.58 -1.17 -4.00
N VAL A 79 9.80 -0.02 -3.40
CA VAL A 79 9.47 0.28 -2.01
C VAL A 79 8.56 1.49 -2.02
N VAL A 80 7.52 1.44 -1.20
CA VAL A 80 6.60 2.55 -1.01
C VAL A 80 6.41 2.74 0.48
N ILE A 81 6.55 3.98 0.94
CA ILE A 81 6.38 4.34 2.34
C ILE A 81 5.18 5.28 2.43
N SER A 82 4.21 4.92 3.28
CA SER A 82 3.04 5.77 3.52
C SER A 82 3.43 7.04 4.28
N PRO A 83 2.60 8.10 4.26
CA PRO A 83 2.86 9.29 5.07
C PRO A 83 2.94 9.00 6.58
N GLN A 84 2.30 7.91 7.03
CA GLN A 84 2.34 7.45 8.41
C GLN A 84 3.63 6.67 8.74
N GLY A 85 4.39 6.26 7.72
CA GLY A 85 5.63 5.48 7.84
C GLY A 85 5.48 3.98 7.59
N ASP A 86 4.31 3.50 7.15
CA ASP A 86 4.12 2.09 6.82
C ASP A 86 4.90 1.70 5.59
N TYR A 87 5.54 0.52 5.64
CA TYR A 87 6.43 0.05 4.60
C TYR A 87 5.78 -1.01 3.73
N TYR A 88 5.81 -0.78 2.42
CA TYR A 88 5.35 -1.71 1.40
C TYR A 88 6.48 -2.04 0.43
N PHE A 89 6.55 -3.29 0.00
CA PHE A 89 7.58 -3.79 -0.90
C PHE A 89 7.00 -4.56 -2.07
N SER A 90 7.62 -4.46 -3.24
CA SER A 90 7.28 -5.21 -4.45
C SER A 90 8.53 -5.88 -5.00
N ARG A 91 8.36 -7.07 -5.57
CA ARG A 91 9.36 -7.80 -6.39
C ARG A 91 8.79 -8.12 -7.77
N GLY A 92 8.06 -7.17 -8.36
CA GLY A 92 7.43 -7.33 -9.68
C GLY A 92 6.11 -8.09 -9.70
N ARG A 93 5.56 -8.47 -8.53
CA ARG A 93 4.27 -9.18 -8.40
C ARG A 93 3.21 -8.39 -7.64
N GLY A 94 3.36 -7.07 -7.61
CA GLY A 94 2.51 -6.18 -6.82
C GLY A 94 3.10 -5.82 -5.46
N LEU A 95 2.46 -4.84 -4.82
CA LEU A 95 2.83 -4.31 -3.51
C LEU A 95 2.35 -5.26 -2.39
N ARG A 96 3.23 -5.54 -1.43
CA ARG A 96 2.89 -6.22 -0.17
C ARG A 96 3.25 -5.34 1.00
N TRP A 97 2.41 -5.30 2.02
CA TRP A 97 2.75 -4.71 3.31
C TRP A 97 3.85 -5.54 3.99
N VAL A 98 4.81 -4.87 4.63
CA VAL A 98 5.96 -5.51 5.29
C VAL A 98 6.00 -5.17 6.77
N ALA A 99 5.81 -3.90 7.10
CA ALA A 99 5.89 -3.41 8.48
C ALA A 99 5.05 -2.14 8.65
N ALA A 100 4.50 -1.96 9.84
CA ALA A 100 3.95 -0.69 10.26
C ALA A 100 5.08 0.28 10.66
N ALA A 101 4.77 1.57 10.66
CA ALA A 101 5.65 2.57 11.25
C ALA A 101 5.97 2.22 12.71
N GLN A 102 7.24 2.35 13.10
CA GLN A 102 7.64 2.20 14.50
C GLN A 102 7.32 3.50 15.23
N THR A 103 6.38 3.44 16.18
CA THR A 103 6.15 4.52 17.14
C THR A 103 7.12 4.35 18.31
N GLU A 104 8.05 5.29 18.49
CA GLU A 104 8.79 5.38 19.76
C GLU A 104 7.80 5.67 20.89
N VAL A 105 7.90 4.89 21.97
CA VAL A 105 7.08 4.95 23.20
C VAL A 105 7.83 5.66 24.31
#